data_AF-A0A9W5B4P3-F1
#
_entry.id   AF-A0A9W5B4P3-F1
#
_cell.length_a   1.000
_cell.length_b   1.000
_cell.length_c   1.000
_cell.angle_alpha   90.00
_cell.angle_beta   90.00
_cell.angle_gamma   90.00
#
_symmetry.space_group_name_H-M   'P 1'
#
loop_
_entity.id
_entity.type
_entity.pdbx_description
1 polymer ?
#
loop_
_entity_poly.entity_id
_entity_poly.type
_entity_poly.pdbx_seq_one_letter_code
_entity_poly.pdbx_strand_id
1 'polypeptide(L)'
;MNDTRPPQSAIQFTHPERLYWPDDGVTKEGLADYYAQVWKQMAPFVVNRPLALLRCPEGIEGQRFFQKHAWRGINKAIEQIRDPKDKAGEPLIRITDFDGMMALVQSAALEIHPWGATTASWEKPDMITMDIDPAEDVSWENVIEAALELKRRFEAAGLAAFVKTSGGKGLHVVAPLKPQAGWTAVKAFAKAMAAEMSKAEPDRYLSVATKAKRKGRIFIDYLRNGRGNTAVAPYSTRARPGAAVSAPLEWSELTADIGPAHFTVNNIGARLSALKNDPWEGFFAAAEVLPKKAR
;
A
#
# COMPACT_ATOMS: atom_id res chain seq x y z
N MET A 1 -15.17 -25.13 8.23
CA MET A 1 -13.83 -25.51 7.75
C MET A 1 -13.40 -24.42 6.78
N ASN A 2 -12.46 -23.57 7.16
CA ASN A 2 -11.93 -22.57 6.22
C ASN A 2 -11.10 -23.33 5.19
N ASP A 3 -11.47 -23.25 3.91
CA ASP A 3 -10.66 -23.78 2.83
C ASP A 3 -9.32 -23.01 2.81
N THR A 4 -8.24 -23.71 3.14
CA THR A 4 -6.88 -23.16 3.21
C THR A 4 -6.13 -23.34 1.89
N ARG A 5 -6.78 -23.88 0.86
CA ARG A 5 -6.14 -24.06 -0.45
C ARG A 5 -5.92 -22.69 -1.10
N PRO A 6 -4.75 -22.48 -1.75
CA PRO A 6 -4.53 -21.28 -2.54
C PRO A 6 -5.63 -21.12 -3.60
N PRO A 7 -6.07 -19.89 -3.88
CA PRO A 7 -7.02 -19.65 -4.97
C PRO A 7 -6.41 -20.12 -6.30
N GLN A 8 -7.23 -20.71 -7.15
CA GLN A 8 -6.84 -21.09 -8.51
C GLN A 8 -7.23 -19.99 -9.48
N SER A 9 -6.48 -19.87 -10.58
CA SER A 9 -6.71 -18.88 -11.62
C SER A 9 -6.79 -19.53 -13.00
N ALA A 10 -7.64 -18.98 -13.87
CA ALA A 10 -7.73 -19.40 -15.27
C ALA A 10 -6.73 -18.65 -16.19
N ILE A 11 -5.99 -17.68 -15.66
CA ILE A 11 -5.06 -16.86 -16.44
C ILE A 11 -3.84 -17.67 -16.85
N GLN A 12 -3.63 -17.78 -18.16
CA GLN A 12 -2.44 -18.41 -18.73
C GLN A 12 -1.27 -17.43 -18.77
N PHE A 13 -0.14 -17.83 -18.22
CA PHE A 13 1.08 -17.03 -18.21
C PHE A 13 1.94 -17.31 -19.43
N THR A 14 2.50 -16.24 -19.98
CA THR A 14 3.58 -16.36 -20.97
C THR A 14 4.91 -16.02 -20.30
N HIS A 15 5.95 -16.78 -20.63
CA HIS A 15 7.28 -16.66 -19.99
C HIS A 15 7.20 -16.71 -18.44
N PRO A 16 6.60 -17.77 -17.85
CA PRO A 16 6.55 -17.93 -16.40
C PRO A 16 7.94 -17.88 -15.73
N GLU A 17 8.98 -18.34 -16.45
CA GLU A 17 10.38 -18.37 -16.03
C GLU A 17 11.07 -17.01 -16.02
N ARG A 18 10.44 -15.95 -16.56
CA ARG A 18 11.05 -14.62 -16.64
C ARG A 18 11.39 -14.12 -15.23
N LEU A 19 12.65 -13.77 -15.02
CA LEU A 19 13.12 -13.15 -13.77
C LEU A 19 12.64 -11.71 -13.67
N TYR A 20 11.94 -11.40 -12.58
CA TYR A 20 11.58 -10.03 -12.22
C TYR A 20 12.54 -9.43 -11.20
N TRP A 21 13.08 -10.26 -10.29
CA TRP A 21 14.18 -9.92 -9.40
C TRP A 21 15.30 -10.95 -9.59
N PRO A 22 16.27 -10.69 -10.48
CA PRO A 22 17.31 -11.65 -10.82
C PRO A 22 18.14 -12.11 -9.62
N ASP A 23 18.61 -11.17 -8.80
CA ASP A 23 19.42 -11.45 -7.60
C ASP A 23 18.66 -12.25 -6.53
N ASP A 24 17.33 -12.11 -6.50
CA ASP A 24 16.45 -12.78 -5.54
C ASP A 24 15.85 -14.08 -6.10
N GLY A 25 16.14 -14.41 -7.37
CA GLY A 25 15.59 -15.58 -8.07
C GLY A 25 14.06 -15.54 -8.29
N VAL A 26 13.40 -14.39 -8.11
CA VAL A 26 11.94 -14.30 -8.22
C VAL A 26 11.52 -14.16 -9.67
N THR A 27 10.83 -15.19 -10.17
CA THR A 27 10.26 -15.25 -11.51
C THR A 27 8.84 -14.66 -11.57
N LYS A 28 8.26 -14.53 -12.77
CA LYS A 28 6.84 -14.20 -12.96
C LYS A 28 5.93 -15.22 -12.27
N GLU A 29 6.21 -16.51 -12.43
CA GLU A 29 5.45 -17.57 -11.77
C GLU A 29 5.60 -17.50 -10.25
N GLY A 30 6.81 -17.30 -9.74
CA GLY A 30 7.05 -17.11 -8.31
C GLY A 30 6.29 -15.91 -7.73
N LEU A 31 6.13 -14.83 -8.50
CA LEU A 31 5.30 -13.69 -8.11
C LEU A 31 3.80 -14.06 -8.05
N ALA A 32 3.31 -14.90 -8.96
CA ALA A 32 1.93 -15.39 -8.90
C ALA A 32 1.70 -16.31 -7.72
N ASP A 33 2.61 -17.25 -7.47
CA ASP A 33 2.55 -18.14 -6.31
C ASP A 33 2.51 -17.34 -5.01
N TYR A 34 3.32 -16.28 -4.93
CA TYR A 34 3.28 -15.34 -3.82
C TYR A 34 1.91 -14.68 -3.66
N TYR A 35 1.34 -14.12 -4.74
CA TYR A 35 0.03 -13.50 -4.67
C TYR A 35 -1.08 -14.50 -4.34
N ALA A 36 -0.97 -15.76 -4.76
CA ALA A 36 -1.88 -16.83 -4.34
C ALA A 36 -1.81 -17.05 -2.82
N GLN A 37 -0.61 -17.05 -2.24
CA GLN A 37 -0.40 -17.23 -0.79
C GLN A 37 -1.02 -16.10 0.05
N VAL A 38 -0.91 -14.85 -0.40
CA VAL A 38 -1.37 -13.67 0.36
C VAL A 38 -2.75 -13.15 -0.07
N TRP A 39 -3.39 -13.79 -1.06
CA TRP A 39 -4.60 -13.25 -1.68
C TRP A 39 -5.72 -12.97 -0.69
N LYS A 40 -5.95 -13.89 0.25
CA LYS A 40 -7.03 -13.77 1.24
C LYS A 40 -6.88 -12.49 2.07
N GLN A 41 -5.66 -12.16 2.48
CA GLN A 41 -5.36 -10.97 3.26
C GLN A 41 -5.30 -9.71 2.39
N MET A 42 -4.80 -9.83 1.16
CA MET A 42 -4.62 -8.69 0.25
C MET A 42 -5.91 -8.22 -0.41
N ALA A 43 -6.81 -9.13 -0.80
CA ALA A 43 -7.98 -8.86 -1.62
C ALA A 43 -8.85 -7.69 -1.11
N PRO A 44 -9.17 -7.58 0.21
CA PRO A 44 -9.95 -6.47 0.75
C PRO A 44 -9.37 -5.06 0.46
N PHE A 45 -8.05 -4.98 0.22
CA PHE A 45 -7.34 -3.72 0.01
C PHE A 45 -7.17 -3.35 -1.46
N VAL A 46 -7.46 -4.24 -2.42
CA VAL A 46 -7.21 -4.00 -3.86
C VAL A 46 -8.42 -4.25 -4.74
N VAL A 47 -9.32 -5.16 -4.35
CA VAL A 47 -10.53 -5.47 -5.11
C VAL A 47 -11.48 -4.28 -5.11
N ASN A 48 -12.12 -4.05 -6.27
CA ASN A 48 -13.10 -2.99 -6.48
C ASN A 48 -12.56 -1.57 -6.25
N ARG A 49 -11.25 -1.36 -6.34
CA ARG A 49 -10.60 -0.04 -6.23
C ARG A 49 -9.95 0.34 -7.56
N PRO A 50 -9.98 1.63 -7.96
CA PRO A 50 -9.12 2.09 -9.03
C PRO A 50 -7.66 1.89 -8.63
N LEU A 51 -6.85 1.36 -9.56
CA LEU A 51 -5.45 1.03 -9.32
C LEU A 51 -4.51 1.92 -10.13
N ALA A 52 -3.35 2.21 -9.54
CA ALA A 52 -2.15 2.55 -10.28
C ALA A 52 -1.15 1.40 -10.13
N LEU A 53 -0.45 1.07 -11.21
CA LEU A 53 0.50 -0.04 -11.26
C LEU A 53 1.88 0.49 -11.55
N LEU A 54 2.90 -0.09 -10.94
CA LEU A 54 4.27 0.00 -11.46
C LEU A 54 4.55 -1.27 -12.23
N ARG A 55 4.60 -1.16 -13.56
CA ARG A 55 4.87 -2.29 -14.46
C ARG A 55 6.34 -2.32 -14.86
N CYS A 56 6.94 -3.50 -14.82
CA CYS A 56 8.34 -3.75 -15.16
C CYS A 56 8.43 -4.98 -16.09
N PRO A 57 8.17 -4.84 -17.40
CA PRO A 57 8.08 -5.97 -18.33
C PRO A 57 9.33 -6.85 -18.38
N GLU A 58 10.51 -6.24 -18.22
CA GLU A 58 11.82 -6.91 -18.17
C GLU A 58 12.36 -7.06 -16.73
N GLY A 59 11.53 -6.90 -15.71
CA GLY A 59 11.95 -6.94 -14.31
C GLY A 59 12.55 -5.62 -13.80
N ILE A 60 13.07 -5.62 -12.58
CA ILE A 60 13.47 -4.40 -11.87
C ILE A 60 14.66 -3.65 -12.48
N GLU A 61 15.44 -4.33 -13.33
CA GLU A 61 16.60 -3.78 -14.07
C GLU A 61 16.18 -3.07 -15.36
N GLY A 62 14.96 -3.34 -15.85
CA GLY A 62 14.42 -2.79 -17.09
C GLY A 62 13.64 -1.50 -16.92
N GLN A 63 12.77 -1.23 -17.91
CA GLN A 63 11.92 -0.04 -17.91
C GLN A 63 10.81 -0.14 -16.87
N ARG A 64 10.47 1.00 -16.28
CA ARG A 64 9.44 1.12 -15.25
C ARG A 64 8.33 2.04 -15.72
N PHE A 65 7.10 1.53 -15.76
CA PHE A 65 5.93 2.27 -16.22
C PHE A 65 4.95 2.45 -15.07
N PHE A 66 4.76 3.69 -14.63
CA PHE A 66 3.69 4.00 -13.68
C PHE A 66 2.39 4.26 -14.42
N GLN A 67 1.43 3.32 -14.32
CA GLN A 67 0.27 3.25 -15.19
C GLN A 67 -1.04 3.29 -14.40
N LYS A 68 -1.89 4.26 -14.71
CA LYS A 68 -3.24 4.41 -14.12
C LYS A 68 -4.38 4.03 -15.08
N HIS A 69 -4.13 4.16 -16.38
CA HIS A 69 -5.13 3.97 -17.42
C HIS A 69 -4.95 2.65 -18.16
N ALA A 70 -6.02 2.18 -18.79
CA ALA A 70 -6.00 0.99 -19.62
C ALA A 70 -4.98 1.09 -20.75
N TRP A 71 -4.43 -0.06 -21.17
CA TRP A 71 -3.53 -0.15 -22.32
C TRP A 71 -4.04 -1.09 -23.39
N ARG A 72 -3.47 -0.94 -24.59
CA ARG A 72 -3.71 -1.87 -25.69
C ARG A 72 -3.26 -3.28 -25.29
N GLY A 73 -4.15 -4.26 -25.46
CA GLY A 73 -3.87 -5.65 -25.13
C GLY A 73 -4.02 -5.99 -23.65
N ILE A 74 -4.66 -5.12 -22.85
CA ILE A 74 -5.03 -5.43 -21.47
C ILE A 74 -5.89 -6.71 -21.40
N ASN A 75 -5.60 -7.56 -20.43
CA ASN A 75 -6.35 -8.78 -20.19
C ASN A 75 -7.78 -8.43 -19.71
N LYS A 76 -8.79 -9.19 -20.17
CA LYS A 76 -10.21 -8.95 -19.85
C LYS A 76 -10.55 -9.08 -18.36
N ALA A 77 -9.75 -9.82 -17.58
CA ALA A 77 -9.89 -9.92 -16.13
C ALA A 77 -9.46 -8.62 -15.40
N ILE A 78 -8.78 -7.69 -16.09
CA ILE A 78 -8.54 -6.34 -15.60
C ILE A 78 -9.62 -5.43 -16.18
N GLU A 79 -10.57 -5.03 -15.35
CA GLU A 79 -11.70 -4.23 -15.79
C GLU A 79 -11.29 -2.79 -16.08
N GLN A 80 -11.80 -2.27 -17.18
CA GLN A 80 -11.71 -0.85 -17.52
C GLN A 80 -12.92 -0.12 -16.93
N ILE A 81 -12.67 0.90 -16.11
CA ILE A 81 -13.70 1.66 -15.42
C ILE A 81 -13.60 3.14 -15.76
N ARG A 82 -14.75 3.81 -15.88
CA ARG A 82 -14.80 5.27 -16.11
C ARG A 82 -14.96 6.00 -14.79
N ASP A 83 -14.15 7.03 -14.58
CA ASP A 83 -14.32 7.94 -13.45
C ASP A 83 -15.67 8.67 -13.59
N PRO A 84 -16.58 8.60 -12.59
CA PRO A 84 -17.85 9.32 -12.65
C PRO A 84 -17.73 10.85 -12.80
N LYS A 85 -16.62 11.44 -12.34
CA LYS A 85 -16.29 12.87 -12.48
C LYS A 85 -15.47 13.21 -13.72
N ASP A 86 -14.95 12.21 -14.43
CA ASP A 86 -14.22 12.37 -15.67
C ASP A 86 -14.59 11.26 -16.67
N LYS A 87 -15.85 11.29 -17.13
CA LYS A 87 -16.39 10.25 -18.00
C LYS A 87 -15.75 10.25 -19.40
N ALA A 88 -15.26 11.40 -19.84
CA ALA A 88 -14.60 11.59 -21.13
C ALA A 88 -13.11 11.25 -21.09
N GLY A 89 -12.51 11.19 -19.89
CA GLY A 89 -11.13 10.78 -19.68
C GLY A 89 -10.85 9.32 -20.04
N GLU A 90 -9.56 9.00 -20.01
CA GLU A 90 -9.07 7.64 -20.25
C GLU A 90 -9.54 6.67 -19.14
N PRO A 91 -10.05 5.47 -19.50
CA PRO A 91 -10.51 4.50 -18.51
C PRO A 91 -9.41 4.16 -17.51
N LEU A 92 -9.75 4.23 -16.22
CA LEU A 92 -8.95 3.67 -15.13
C LEU A 92 -9.09 2.15 -15.13
N ILE A 93 -8.31 1.49 -14.29
CA ILE A 93 -8.30 0.02 -14.16
C ILE A 93 -8.68 -0.43 -12.76
N ARG A 94 -9.35 -1.57 -12.64
CA ARG A 94 -9.57 -2.29 -11.37
C ARG A 94 -9.54 -3.80 -11.58
N ILE A 95 -9.45 -4.52 -10.47
CA ILE A 95 -9.68 -5.97 -10.42
C ILE A 95 -10.84 -6.26 -9.48
N THR A 96 -11.55 -7.35 -9.73
CA THR A 96 -12.72 -7.79 -8.95
C THR A 96 -12.46 -9.09 -8.18
N ASP A 97 -11.45 -9.86 -8.59
CA ASP A 97 -11.14 -11.18 -8.06
C ASP A 97 -9.66 -11.56 -8.27
N PHE A 98 -9.33 -12.83 -8.01
CA PHE A 98 -7.99 -13.38 -8.13
C PHE A 98 -7.51 -13.51 -9.58
N ASP A 99 -8.40 -13.77 -10.53
CA ASP A 99 -8.05 -13.78 -11.96
C ASP A 99 -7.58 -12.39 -12.39
N GLY A 100 -8.23 -11.34 -11.91
CA GLY A 100 -7.75 -9.97 -12.11
C GLY A 100 -6.33 -9.77 -11.56
N MET A 101 -6.02 -10.28 -10.36
CA MET A 101 -4.67 -10.22 -9.79
C MET A 101 -3.63 -10.96 -10.66
N MET A 102 -3.92 -12.19 -11.08
CA MET A 102 -3.02 -12.94 -11.96
C MET A 102 -2.84 -12.28 -13.33
N ALA A 103 -3.88 -11.62 -13.85
CA ALA A 103 -3.78 -10.82 -15.05
C ALA A 103 -2.86 -9.59 -14.87
N LEU A 104 -2.82 -8.98 -13.68
CA LEU A 104 -1.83 -7.94 -13.36
C LEU A 104 -0.40 -8.48 -13.38
N VAL A 105 -0.17 -9.65 -12.78
CA VAL A 105 1.13 -10.35 -12.79
C VAL A 105 1.57 -10.68 -14.22
N GLN A 106 0.68 -11.27 -15.03
CA GLN A 106 0.94 -11.54 -16.44
C GLN A 106 1.29 -10.27 -17.22
N SER A 107 0.72 -9.13 -16.82
CA SER A 107 0.98 -7.80 -17.39
C SER A 107 2.21 -7.12 -16.80
N ALA A 108 3.03 -7.84 -16.02
CA ALA A 108 4.25 -7.39 -15.37
C ALA A 108 4.08 -6.27 -14.34
N ALA A 109 2.92 -6.20 -13.67
CA ALA A 109 2.72 -5.29 -12.56
C ALA A 109 3.46 -5.79 -11.31
N LEU A 110 4.52 -5.08 -10.91
CA LEU A 110 5.34 -5.43 -9.74
C LEU A 110 5.02 -4.57 -8.51
N GLU A 111 4.28 -3.48 -8.66
CA GLU A 111 3.67 -2.79 -7.51
C GLU A 111 2.21 -2.45 -7.80
N ILE A 112 1.36 -2.64 -6.79
CA ILE A 112 -0.08 -2.39 -6.86
C ILE A 112 -0.42 -1.28 -5.87
N HIS A 113 -0.92 -0.17 -6.40
CA HIS A 113 -1.22 1.04 -5.64
C HIS A 113 -2.71 1.39 -5.78
N PRO A 114 -3.58 0.90 -4.89
CA PRO A 114 -4.99 1.24 -4.89
C PRO A 114 -5.21 2.71 -4.49
N TRP A 115 -6.35 3.24 -4.93
CA TRP A 115 -6.93 4.44 -4.31
C TRP A 115 -7.42 4.10 -2.89
N GLY A 116 -7.42 5.11 -2.01
CA GLY A 116 -8.03 5.02 -0.68
C GLY A 116 -9.58 4.99 -0.67
N ALA A 117 -10.22 4.64 -1.80
CA ALA A 117 -11.66 4.49 -1.94
C ALA A 117 -12.01 3.36 -2.90
N THR A 118 -13.16 2.74 -2.70
CA THR A 118 -13.72 1.75 -3.62
C THR A 118 -14.56 2.43 -4.71
N THR A 119 -14.79 1.70 -5.79
CA THR A 119 -15.67 2.08 -6.89
C THR A 119 -17.16 2.11 -6.51
N ALA A 120 -17.54 1.59 -5.34
CA ALA A 120 -18.88 1.78 -4.79
C ALA A 120 -19.06 3.18 -4.17
N SER A 121 -17.96 3.83 -3.74
CA SER A 121 -17.99 5.14 -3.09
C SER A 121 -16.76 5.98 -3.43
N TRP A 122 -16.61 6.31 -4.71
CA TRP A 122 -15.47 7.04 -5.28
C TRP A 122 -15.09 8.33 -4.55
N GLU A 123 -16.08 9.02 -3.98
CA GLU A 123 -15.90 10.35 -3.38
C GLU A 123 -15.77 10.33 -1.86
N LYS A 124 -15.89 9.16 -1.24
CA LYS A 124 -15.78 9.01 0.22
C LYS A 124 -14.74 7.92 0.53
N PRO A 125 -13.47 8.29 0.73
CA PRO A 125 -12.43 7.34 1.09
C PRO A 125 -12.75 6.59 2.38
N ASP A 126 -12.25 5.35 2.44
CA ASP A 126 -12.47 4.41 3.54
C ASP A 126 -11.19 4.15 4.36
N MET A 127 -10.15 4.95 4.15
CA MET A 127 -8.92 4.92 4.94
C MET A 127 -8.12 6.23 4.84
N ILE A 128 -7.30 6.49 5.85
CA ILE A 128 -6.20 7.46 5.82
C ILE A 128 -4.89 6.70 5.76
N THR A 129 -3.96 7.13 4.91
CA THR A 129 -2.57 6.64 4.90
C THR A 129 -1.61 7.78 5.21
N MET A 130 -0.82 7.61 6.26
CA MET A 130 0.30 8.46 6.61
C MET A 130 1.58 7.72 6.24
N ASP A 131 2.32 8.24 5.27
CA ASP A 131 3.58 7.65 4.78
C ASP A 131 4.76 8.35 5.46
N ILE A 132 5.55 7.59 6.20
CA ILE A 132 6.71 8.06 6.95
C ILE A 132 7.92 7.92 6.04
N ASP A 133 8.36 9.04 5.46
CA ASP A 133 9.40 9.09 4.42
C ASP A 133 10.70 9.71 4.97
N PRO A 134 11.59 8.89 5.57
CA PRO A 134 12.84 9.37 6.16
C PRO A 134 13.87 9.82 5.12
N ALA A 135 14.70 10.80 5.47
CA ALA A 135 15.97 11.00 4.78
C ALA A 135 16.93 9.81 5.00
N GLU A 136 17.95 9.73 4.16
CA GLU A 136 18.89 8.59 4.17
C GLU A 136 19.71 8.48 5.45
N ASP A 137 19.90 9.60 6.15
CA ASP A 137 20.66 9.74 7.39
C ASP A 137 19.82 9.57 8.66
N VAL A 138 18.51 9.27 8.54
CA VAL A 138 17.63 9.02 9.68
C VAL A 138 17.70 7.53 10.07
N SER A 139 17.94 7.26 11.35
CA SER A 139 17.99 5.89 11.88
C SER A 139 16.62 5.21 11.87
N TRP A 140 16.60 3.88 11.84
CA TRP A 140 15.36 3.10 11.82
C TRP A 140 14.52 3.27 13.10
N GLU A 141 15.17 3.42 14.25
CA GLU A 141 14.52 3.67 15.54
C GLU A 141 13.73 4.98 15.51
N ASN A 142 14.28 6.03 14.89
CA ASN A 142 13.57 7.29 14.70
C ASN A 142 12.33 7.13 13.80
N VAL A 143 12.36 6.22 12.82
CA VAL A 143 11.19 5.89 11.98
C VAL A 143 10.12 5.15 12.79
N ILE A 144 10.52 4.22 13.67
CA ILE A 144 9.61 3.52 14.59
C ILE A 144 8.95 4.53 15.54
N GLU A 145 9.73 5.42 16.15
CA GLU A 145 9.21 6.44 17.06
C GLU A 145 8.17 7.34 16.38
N ALA A 146 8.43 7.75 15.14
CA ALA A 146 7.48 8.52 14.33
C ALA A 146 6.17 7.74 14.08
N ALA A 147 6.25 6.43 13.82
CA ALA A 147 5.09 5.58 13.63
C ALA A 147 4.27 5.43 14.92
N LEU A 148 4.95 5.23 16.05
CA LEU A 148 4.31 5.16 17.37
C LEU A 148 3.66 6.50 17.76
N GLU A 149 4.23 7.62 17.35
CA GLU A 149 3.58 8.92 17.54
C GLU A 149 2.31 9.07 16.71
N LEU A 150 2.35 8.69 15.42
CA LEU A 150 1.15 8.66 14.58
C LEU A 150 0.07 7.73 15.14
N LYS A 151 0.46 6.55 15.66
CA LYS A 151 -0.46 5.65 16.37
C LYS A 151 -1.19 6.37 17.49
N ARG A 152 -0.44 6.99 18.42
CA ARG A 152 -1.00 7.74 19.55
C ARG A 152 -1.92 8.86 19.10
N ARG A 153 -1.58 9.58 18.03
CA ARG A 153 -2.38 10.68 17.49
C ARG A 153 -3.69 10.19 16.85
N PHE A 154 -3.68 9.07 16.13
CA PHE A 154 -4.90 8.44 15.63
C PHE A 154 -5.79 7.97 16.78
N GLU A 155 -5.22 7.27 17.77
CA GLU A 155 -5.96 6.75 18.93
C GLU A 155 -6.55 7.88 19.76
N ALA A 156 -5.81 8.97 19.99
CA ALA A 156 -6.30 10.17 20.67
C ALA A 156 -7.45 10.86 19.90
N ALA A 157 -7.49 10.71 18.57
CA ALA A 157 -8.58 11.18 17.73
C ALA A 157 -9.76 10.18 17.66
N GLY A 158 -9.70 9.05 18.37
CA GLY A 158 -10.73 8.01 18.33
C GLY A 158 -10.70 7.16 17.06
N LEU A 159 -9.56 7.10 16.37
CA LEU A 159 -9.35 6.26 15.19
C LEU A 159 -8.40 5.11 15.51
N ALA A 160 -8.70 3.92 14.98
CA ALA A 160 -7.74 2.82 15.00
C ALA A 160 -6.52 3.12 14.12
N ALA A 161 -5.37 2.54 14.47
CA ALA A 161 -4.14 2.69 13.72
C ALA A 161 -3.49 1.33 13.48
N PHE A 162 -3.18 1.06 12.22
CA PHE A 162 -2.50 -0.13 11.76
C PHE A 162 -1.18 0.26 11.09
N VAL A 163 -0.18 -0.61 11.13
CA VAL A 163 1.15 -0.31 10.58
C VAL A 163 1.61 -1.37 9.61
N LYS A 164 2.37 -0.94 8.60
CA LYS A 164 3.06 -1.83 7.69
C LYS A 164 4.42 -1.26 7.29
N THR A 165 5.36 -2.14 7.00
CA THR A 165 6.55 -1.72 6.26
C THR A 165 6.14 -1.16 4.89
N SER A 166 6.84 -0.13 4.42
CA SER A 166 6.67 0.29 3.03
C SER A 166 7.29 -0.71 2.05
N GLY A 167 8.19 -1.59 2.51
CA GLY A 167 9.11 -2.35 1.68
C GLY A 167 10.18 -1.46 1.02
N GLY A 168 10.34 -0.22 1.52
CA GLY A 168 11.31 0.74 1.07
C GLY A 168 12.22 1.19 2.20
N LYS A 169 12.16 2.49 2.56
CA LYS A 169 12.93 3.05 3.68
C LYS A 169 12.08 3.36 4.92
N GLY A 170 10.77 3.42 4.74
CA GLY A 170 9.84 3.96 5.73
C GLY A 170 8.73 2.99 6.15
N LEU A 171 7.78 3.53 6.91
CA LEU A 171 6.57 2.85 7.38
C LEU A 171 5.33 3.56 6.84
N HIS A 172 4.23 2.83 6.68
CA HIS A 172 2.91 3.44 6.54
C HIS A 172 2.10 3.19 7.82
N VAL A 173 1.50 4.23 8.37
CA VAL A 173 0.47 4.12 9.41
C VAL A 173 -0.88 4.43 8.78
N VAL A 174 -1.83 3.50 8.91
CA VAL A 174 -3.10 3.51 8.18
C VAL A 174 -4.25 3.41 9.16
N ALA A 175 -5.23 4.29 9.01
CA ALA A 175 -6.45 4.28 9.82
C ALA A 175 -7.67 3.96 8.93
N PRO A 176 -8.47 2.93 9.23
CA PRO A 176 -9.72 2.63 8.53
C PRO A 176 -10.77 3.70 8.84
N LEU A 177 -11.57 4.07 7.83
CA LEU A 177 -12.66 5.03 7.96
C LEU A 177 -13.98 4.46 7.44
N LYS A 178 -15.08 4.80 8.11
CA LYS A 178 -16.41 4.68 7.51
C LYS A 178 -16.47 5.66 6.32
N PRO A 179 -16.89 5.23 5.11
CA PRO A 179 -16.88 6.05 3.90
C PRO A 179 -17.99 7.11 3.93
N GLN A 180 -17.82 8.12 4.77
CA GLN A 180 -18.77 9.21 5.01
C GLN A 180 -18.17 10.59 4.70
N ALA A 181 -16.89 10.79 5.02
CA ALA A 181 -16.18 12.03 4.75
C ALA A 181 -15.63 12.06 3.32
N GLY A 182 -15.67 13.23 2.68
CA GLY A 182 -15.09 13.43 1.35
C GLY A 182 -13.57 13.59 1.38
N TRP A 183 -12.92 13.40 0.23
CA TRP A 183 -11.47 13.54 0.05
C TRP A 183 -10.86 14.80 0.66
N THR A 184 -11.50 15.96 0.48
CA THR A 184 -11.00 17.24 1.02
C THR A 184 -10.91 17.21 2.54
N ALA A 185 -11.92 16.67 3.24
CA ALA A 185 -11.93 16.60 4.69
C ALA A 185 -10.88 15.61 5.22
N VAL A 186 -10.80 14.43 4.59
CA VAL A 186 -9.81 13.40 4.95
C VAL A 186 -8.37 13.90 4.74
N LYS A 187 -8.09 14.53 3.59
CA LYS A 187 -6.77 15.14 3.33
C LYS A 187 -6.45 16.26 4.31
N ALA A 188 -7.43 17.10 4.66
CA ALA A 188 -7.23 18.20 5.59
C ALA A 188 -6.93 17.70 7.01
N PHE A 189 -7.59 16.62 7.45
CA PHE A 189 -7.30 15.96 8.73
C PHE A 189 -5.88 15.40 8.77
N ALA A 190 -5.51 14.60 7.77
CA ALA A 190 -4.16 14.04 7.65
C ALA A 190 -3.07 15.12 7.60
N LYS A 191 -3.33 16.21 6.85
CA LYS A 191 -2.44 17.38 6.78
C LYS A 191 -2.26 18.06 8.13
N ALA A 192 -3.35 18.23 8.90
CA ALA A 192 -3.29 18.87 10.21
C ALA A 192 -2.42 18.06 11.17
N MET A 193 -2.60 16.74 11.20
CA MET A 193 -1.78 15.84 12.03
C MET A 193 -0.28 15.93 11.67
N ALA A 194 0.06 15.88 10.37
CA ALA A 194 1.44 16.05 9.91
C ALA A 194 2.02 17.42 10.29
N ALA A 195 1.22 18.49 10.17
CA ALA A 195 1.64 19.84 10.53
C ALA A 195 1.85 20.00 12.04
N GLU A 196 1.02 19.37 12.88
CA GLU A 196 1.18 19.36 14.33
C GLU A 196 2.44 18.63 14.76
N MET A 197 2.75 17.46 14.17
CA MET A 197 4.03 16.76 14.41
C MET A 197 5.21 17.66 14.04
N SER A 198 5.18 18.23 12.83
CA SER A 198 6.24 19.14 12.35
C SER A 198 6.38 20.42 13.17
N LYS A 199 5.31 20.90 13.81
CA LYS A 199 5.36 22.03 14.73
C LYS A 199 5.90 21.65 16.10
N ALA A 200 5.55 20.47 16.61
CA ALA A 200 5.99 19.99 17.91
C ALA A 200 7.49 19.64 17.90
N GLU A 201 7.97 18.98 16.85
CA GLU A 201 9.35 18.52 16.72
C GLU A 201 9.93 18.89 15.33
N PRO A 202 10.17 20.19 15.07
CA PRO A 202 10.59 20.70 13.75
C PRO A 202 11.97 20.22 13.28
N ASP A 203 12.80 19.79 14.22
CA ASP A 203 14.12 19.20 13.96
C ASP A 203 14.05 17.73 13.58
N ARG A 204 12.91 17.06 13.82
CA ARG A 204 12.66 15.66 13.44
C ARG A 204 11.74 15.53 12.25
N TYR A 205 10.71 16.38 12.15
CA TYR A 205 9.62 16.18 11.20
C TYR A 205 9.42 17.34 10.22
N LEU A 206 9.03 16.96 9.01
CA LEU A 206 8.59 17.86 7.95
C LEU A 206 7.17 17.52 7.52
N SER A 207 6.37 18.56 7.26
CA SER A 207 5.02 18.45 6.70
C SER A 207 4.89 19.03 5.28
N VAL A 208 6.00 19.49 4.69
CA VAL A 208 6.04 20.01 3.32
C VAL A 208 7.02 19.19 2.49
N ALA A 209 6.56 18.70 1.34
CA ALA A 209 7.35 17.90 0.40
C ALA A 209 8.48 18.74 -0.24
N THR A 210 9.59 18.88 0.48
CA THR A 210 10.79 19.61 0.05
C THR A 210 12.02 18.75 0.27
N LYS A 211 12.49 18.06 -0.78
CA LYS A 211 13.69 17.19 -0.69
C LYS A 211 14.90 17.93 -0.13
N ALA A 212 15.11 19.18 -0.56
CA ALA A 212 16.21 20.03 -0.09
C ALA A 212 16.21 20.29 1.43
N LYS A 213 15.05 20.22 2.09
CA LYS A 213 14.95 20.45 3.54
C LYS A 213 14.98 19.15 4.35
N ARG A 214 15.00 17.97 3.71
CA ARG A 214 14.76 16.68 4.38
C ARG A 214 15.96 16.13 5.15
N LYS A 215 17.17 16.68 4.99
CA LYS A 215 18.37 16.21 5.70
C LYS A 215 18.14 16.07 7.21
N GLY A 216 18.44 14.90 7.77
CA GLY A 216 18.25 14.57 9.19
C GLY A 216 16.79 14.47 9.65
N ARG A 217 15.81 14.52 8.74
CA ARG A 217 14.38 14.63 9.07
C ARG A 217 13.53 13.61 8.35
N ILE A 218 12.36 13.35 8.94
CA ILE A 218 11.32 12.50 8.40
C ILE A 218 10.22 13.38 7.80
N PHE A 219 9.87 13.14 6.55
CA PHE A 219 8.68 13.73 5.95
C PHE A 219 7.45 12.89 6.32
N ILE A 220 6.50 13.51 7.02
CA ILE A 220 5.21 12.91 7.34
C ILE A 220 4.26 13.18 6.17
N ASP A 221 4.28 12.27 5.20
CA ASP A 221 3.57 12.41 3.93
C ASP A 221 2.08 12.07 4.07
N TYR A 222 1.25 13.11 4.11
CA TYR A 222 -0.21 13.01 4.07
C TYR A 222 -0.77 13.07 2.64
N LEU A 223 0.05 13.26 1.61
CA LEU A 223 -0.41 13.53 0.23
C LEU A 223 -1.10 12.32 -0.40
N ARG A 224 -0.92 11.12 0.14
CA ARG A 224 -1.62 9.89 -0.26
C ARG A 224 -3.15 10.01 -0.16
N ASN A 225 -3.65 10.94 0.65
CA ASN A 225 -5.08 11.08 0.98
C ASN A 225 -5.86 12.02 0.04
N GLY A 226 -5.32 12.34 -1.14
CA GLY A 226 -6.01 13.10 -2.18
C GLY A 226 -6.77 12.21 -3.16
N ARG A 227 -7.86 12.72 -3.74
CA ARG A 227 -8.54 12.04 -4.85
C ARG A 227 -7.56 11.78 -5.99
N GLY A 228 -7.51 10.55 -6.51
CA GLY A 228 -6.56 10.17 -7.56
C GLY A 228 -5.17 9.79 -7.10
N ASN A 229 -4.86 10.00 -5.81
CA ASN A 229 -3.61 9.57 -5.22
C ASN A 229 -3.73 8.14 -4.69
N THR A 230 -2.59 7.49 -4.61
CA THR A 230 -2.47 6.07 -4.30
C THR A 230 -1.35 5.84 -3.30
N ALA A 231 -1.46 4.74 -2.55
CA ALA A 231 -0.40 4.22 -1.71
C ALA A 231 -0.23 2.73 -2.03
N VAL A 232 0.99 2.21 -1.91
CA VAL A 232 1.25 0.78 -2.14
C VAL A 232 0.39 -0.06 -1.20
N ALA A 233 -0.30 -1.07 -1.75
CA ALA A 233 -1.20 -1.91 -0.99
C ALA A 233 -0.45 -2.73 0.08
N PRO A 234 -1.10 -3.07 1.20
CA PRO A 234 -0.69 -4.20 2.02
C PRO A 234 -0.42 -5.43 1.14
N TYR A 235 0.69 -6.13 1.37
CA TYR A 235 1.13 -7.29 0.59
C TYR A 235 1.45 -7.03 -0.89
N SER A 236 1.51 -5.78 -1.35
CA SER A 236 2.11 -5.53 -2.67
C SER A 236 3.63 -5.65 -2.57
N THR A 237 4.23 -6.27 -3.59
CA THR A 237 5.67 -6.25 -3.83
C THR A 237 6.17 -4.84 -4.16
N ARG A 238 7.49 -4.66 -4.06
CA ARG A 238 8.22 -3.44 -4.39
C ARG A 238 9.23 -3.71 -5.51
N ALA A 239 9.20 -2.88 -6.56
CA ALA A 239 10.08 -3.03 -7.73
C ALA A 239 11.49 -2.47 -7.45
N ARG A 240 12.21 -3.13 -6.54
CA ARG A 240 13.56 -2.79 -6.09
C ARG A 240 14.31 -4.08 -5.68
N PRO A 241 15.64 -4.05 -5.56
CA PRO A 241 16.42 -5.21 -5.08
C PRO A 241 15.90 -5.74 -3.74
N GLY A 242 15.94 -7.06 -3.53
CA GLY A 242 15.48 -7.73 -2.32
C GLY A 242 14.05 -8.26 -2.39
N ALA A 243 13.33 -8.07 -3.50
CA ALA A 243 11.92 -8.44 -3.67
C ALA A 243 11.02 -8.10 -2.47
N ALA A 244 11.25 -6.93 -1.86
CA ALA A 244 10.58 -6.54 -0.62
C ALA A 244 9.07 -6.38 -0.81
N VAL A 245 8.32 -6.60 0.27
CA VAL A 245 6.86 -6.50 0.33
C VAL A 245 6.48 -5.41 1.31
N SER A 246 5.39 -4.69 1.01
CA SER A 246 4.76 -3.80 2.00
C SER A 246 3.95 -4.61 3.01
N ALA A 247 4.62 -5.07 4.07
CA ALA A 247 4.09 -6.10 4.96
C ALA A 247 3.35 -5.50 6.18
N PRO A 248 2.06 -5.82 6.37
CA PRO A 248 1.33 -5.60 7.62
C PRO A 248 2.02 -6.17 8.84
N LEU A 249 2.10 -5.40 9.92
CA LEU A 249 2.74 -5.78 11.18
C LEU A 249 1.82 -5.52 12.37
N GLU A 250 1.98 -6.34 13.40
CA GLU A 250 1.55 -6.00 14.75
C GLU A 250 2.47 -4.90 15.28
N TRP A 251 1.94 -4.01 16.11
CA TRP A 251 2.74 -2.93 16.69
C TRP A 251 3.92 -3.44 17.51
N SER A 252 3.80 -4.62 18.13
CA SER A 252 4.88 -5.27 18.88
C SER A 252 6.01 -5.83 18.00
N GLU A 253 5.79 -6.01 16.70
CA GLU A 253 6.84 -6.45 15.76
C GLU A 253 7.77 -5.29 15.34
N LEU A 254 7.41 -4.04 15.60
CA LEU A 254 8.25 -2.87 15.27
C LEU A 254 9.43 -2.75 16.23
N THR A 255 10.46 -3.57 15.99
CA THR A 255 11.74 -3.52 16.70
C THR A 255 12.86 -3.04 15.77
N ALA A 256 14.03 -2.75 16.36
CA ALA A 256 15.21 -2.36 15.60
C ALA A 256 15.65 -3.44 14.58
N ASP A 257 15.37 -4.72 14.86
CA ASP A 257 15.84 -5.86 14.07
C ASP A 257 15.10 -6.06 12.74
N ILE A 258 13.85 -5.60 12.64
CA ILE A 258 13.05 -5.85 11.43
C ILE A 258 13.41 -4.92 10.28
N GLY A 259 13.98 -3.73 10.50
CA GLY A 259 14.23 -2.77 9.42
C GLY A 259 13.02 -2.46 8.49
N PRO A 260 13.24 -1.70 7.40
CA PRO A 260 12.14 -1.23 6.54
C PRO A 260 11.72 -2.19 5.40
N ALA A 261 12.50 -3.25 5.13
CA ALA A 261 12.34 -4.12 3.96
C ALA A 261 12.64 -5.61 4.25
N HIS A 262 12.47 -6.06 5.50
CA HIS A 262 12.80 -7.42 5.93
C HIS A 262 11.90 -8.50 5.36
N PHE A 263 10.63 -8.18 5.11
CA PHE A 263 9.70 -9.12 4.49
C PHE A 263 9.75 -9.01 2.98
N THR A 264 9.91 -10.16 2.33
CA THR A 264 10.12 -10.30 0.89
C THR A 264 9.17 -11.36 0.33
N VAL A 265 9.09 -11.45 -0.99
CA VAL A 265 8.37 -12.54 -1.70
C VAL A 265 8.77 -13.92 -1.16
N ASN A 266 10.07 -14.11 -0.86
CA ASN A 266 10.63 -15.42 -0.52
C ASN A 266 10.41 -15.84 0.95
N ASN A 267 10.16 -14.90 1.88
CA ASN A 267 10.09 -15.23 3.32
C ASN A 267 8.71 -14.98 3.96
N ILE A 268 7.85 -14.19 3.35
CA ILE A 268 6.55 -13.81 3.91
C ILE A 268 5.59 -15.00 4.07
N GLY A 269 5.68 -16.02 3.21
CA GLY A 269 4.87 -17.23 3.32
C GLY A 269 5.14 -18.01 4.61
N ALA A 270 6.43 -18.14 4.97
CA ALA A 270 6.82 -18.77 6.24
C ALA A 270 6.31 -17.97 7.45
N ARG A 271 6.41 -16.64 7.38
CA ARG A 271 5.87 -15.74 8.42
C ARG A 271 4.36 -15.94 8.59
N LEU A 272 3.59 -15.86 7.50
CA LEU A 272 2.13 -15.99 7.57
C LEU A 272 1.68 -17.36 8.09
N SER A 273 2.44 -18.42 7.79
CA SER A 273 2.18 -19.76 8.32
C SER A 273 2.46 -19.88 9.83
N ALA A 274 3.39 -19.07 10.35
CA ALA A 274 3.75 -19.06 11.78
C ALA A 274 2.83 -18.15 12.62
N LEU A 275 2.18 -17.17 12.01
CA LEU A 275 1.25 -16.28 12.69
C LEU A 275 -0.07 -16.99 12.98
N LYS A 276 -0.61 -16.76 14.19
CA LYS A 276 -1.95 -17.25 14.54
C LYS A 276 -3.04 -16.52 13.76
N ASN A 277 -2.87 -15.20 13.62
CA ASN A 277 -3.81 -14.29 12.97
C ASN A 277 -3.04 -13.32 12.06
N ASP A 278 -3.73 -12.77 11.06
CA ASP A 278 -3.23 -11.65 10.26
C ASP A 278 -3.10 -10.40 11.15
N PRO A 279 -1.96 -9.69 11.17
CA PRO A 279 -1.82 -8.44 11.94
C PRO A 279 -2.83 -7.34 11.60
N TRP A 280 -3.43 -7.40 10.42
CA TRP A 280 -4.48 -6.48 9.99
C TRP A 280 -5.87 -7.13 10.02
N GLU A 281 -6.02 -8.27 10.69
CA GLU A 281 -7.33 -8.84 10.99
C GLU A 281 -8.21 -7.79 11.68
N GLY A 282 -9.44 -7.63 11.20
CA GLY A 282 -10.37 -6.63 11.74
C GLY A 282 -10.14 -5.19 11.25
N PHE A 283 -9.21 -4.92 10.32
CA PHE A 283 -8.95 -3.57 9.80
C PHE A 283 -10.24 -2.80 9.44
N PHE A 284 -11.06 -3.33 8.54
CA PHE A 284 -12.30 -2.65 8.13
C PHE A 284 -13.39 -2.69 9.21
N ALA A 285 -13.34 -3.63 10.15
CA ALA A 285 -14.28 -3.68 11.27
C ALA A 285 -14.01 -2.57 12.30
N ALA A 286 -12.75 -2.14 12.43
CA ALA A 286 -12.32 -1.03 13.27
C ALA A 286 -12.58 0.37 12.64
N ALA A 287 -13.28 0.42 11.50
CA ALA A 287 -13.52 1.65 10.78
C ALA A 287 -14.42 2.62 11.57
N GLU A 288 -13.94 3.85 11.74
CA GLU A 288 -14.69 4.91 12.40
C GLU A 288 -14.99 6.11 11.50
N VAL A 289 -15.99 6.90 11.87
CA VAL A 289 -16.30 8.14 11.14
C VAL A 289 -15.16 9.13 11.39
N LEU A 290 -14.70 9.81 10.33
CA LEU A 290 -13.70 10.86 10.47
C LEU A 290 -14.15 11.87 11.54
N PRO A 291 -13.35 12.12 12.60
CA PRO A 291 -13.73 13.06 13.64
C PRO A 291 -13.95 14.45 13.06
N LYS A 292 -15.04 15.10 13.46
CA LYS A 292 -15.15 16.55 13.27
C LYS A 292 -14.06 17.17 14.14
N LYS A 293 -13.25 18.10 13.61
CA LYS A 293 -12.27 18.84 14.40
C LYS A 293 -12.89 19.23 15.74
N ALA A 294 -12.31 18.79 16.85
CA ALA A 294 -12.61 19.38 18.14
C ALA A 294 -12.36 20.90 17.98
N ARG A 295 -13.38 21.69 18.31
CA ARG A 295 -13.28 23.16 18.31
C ARG A 295 -12.21 23.61 19.28
#